data_AF-A0A3D4M7C6-F1
#
_entry.id   AF-A0A3D4M7C6-F1
#
_cell.length_a   1.000
_cell.length_b   1.000
_cell.length_c   1.000
_cell.angle_alpha   90.00
_cell.angle_beta   90.00
_cell.angle_gamma   90.00
#
_symmetry.space_group_name_H-M   'P 1'
#
loop_
_entity.id
_entity.type
_entity.pdbx_description
1 polymer ?
#
loop_
_entity_poly.entity_id
_entity_poly.type
_entity_poly.pdbx_seq_one_letter_code
_entity_poly.pdbx_strand_id
1 'polypeptide(L)'
;MNLRKLLSLVFAACLSPAYAQITVFQETMGTVSATTTLAQHSLQSGFDNDAYVFDDGNAANPVDVRSSSTSSGAYVQRDSGVASGGANLWFSSSGERGFSLTGVRAAAFDSLELYFGYRKESASSNAGFRVDWSTDGGQNWDSVSINTNL
;
A
#
# COMPACT_ATOMS: atom_id res chain seq x y z
N MET A 1 34.63 43.53 -14.60
CA MET A 1 33.72 42.39 -14.83
C MET A 1 32.35 42.97 -15.19
N ASN A 2 31.89 42.79 -16.43
CA ASN A 2 30.71 43.51 -16.94
C ASN A 2 29.42 42.89 -16.42
N LEU A 3 28.51 43.71 -15.88
CA LEU A 3 27.24 43.35 -15.23
C LEU A 3 26.35 42.39 -16.07
N ARG A 4 26.51 42.40 -17.40
CA ARG A 4 25.85 41.47 -18.33
C ARG A 4 26.26 40.00 -18.18
N LYS A 5 27.48 39.73 -17.70
CA LYS A 5 27.97 38.35 -17.42
C LYS A 5 27.52 37.85 -16.05
N LEU A 6 27.16 38.75 -15.13
CA LEU A 6 26.62 38.40 -13.82
C LEU A 6 25.15 37.96 -13.94
N LEU A 7 24.37 38.58 -14.84
CA LEU A 7 22.95 38.26 -15.03
C LEU A 7 22.72 36.89 -15.72
N SER A 8 23.63 36.45 -16.60
CA SER A 8 23.56 35.10 -17.20
C SER A 8 24.00 33.98 -16.24
N LEU A 9 24.82 34.29 -15.22
CA LEU A 9 25.27 33.31 -14.24
C LEU A 9 24.23 33.08 -13.12
N VAL A 10 23.37 34.07 -12.85
CA VAL A 10 22.31 33.98 -11.82
C VAL A 10 21.06 33.25 -12.32
N PHE A 11 20.85 33.11 -13.64
CA PHE A 11 19.73 32.31 -14.18
C PHE A 11 20.05 30.80 -14.31
N ALA A 12 21.32 30.41 -14.10
CA ALA A 12 21.75 29.01 -14.10
C ALA A 12 21.94 28.44 -12.68
N ALA A 13 21.58 29.21 -11.64
CA ALA A 13 21.62 28.74 -10.27
C ALA A 13 20.28 28.07 -9.91
N CYS A 14 20.34 26.76 -9.71
CA CYS A 14 19.37 25.94 -8.97
C CYS A 14 18.19 25.30 -9.73
N LEU A 15 18.42 24.73 -10.93
CA LEU A 15 17.67 23.52 -11.29
C LEU A 15 18.43 22.30 -10.77
N SER A 16 18.44 22.14 -9.45
CA SER A 16 18.67 20.81 -8.86
C SER A 16 17.49 19.94 -9.30
N PRO A 17 17.67 18.72 -9.81
CA PRO A 17 16.55 17.80 -9.93
C PRO A 17 15.96 17.63 -8.53
N ALA A 18 14.76 18.17 -8.32
CA ALA A 18 13.97 17.85 -7.14
C ALA A 18 13.49 16.41 -7.34
N TYR A 19 14.15 15.46 -6.69
CA TYR A 19 13.60 14.12 -6.55
C TYR A 19 12.38 14.24 -5.64
N ALA A 20 11.20 14.38 -6.24
CA ALA A 20 9.95 14.24 -5.52
C ALA A 20 9.68 12.75 -5.31
N GLN A 21 9.43 12.35 -4.07
CA GLN A 21 8.80 11.06 -3.79
C GLN A 21 7.45 11.06 -4.52
N ILE A 22 7.17 9.98 -5.25
CA ILE A 22 5.88 9.79 -5.91
C ILE A 22 5.18 8.58 -5.30
N THR A 23 3.85 8.65 -5.22
CA THR A 23 3.04 7.47 -4.92
C THR A 23 2.82 6.68 -6.21
N VAL A 24 3.38 5.47 -6.23
CA VAL A 24 3.27 4.55 -7.38
C VAL A 24 1.96 3.77 -7.38
N PHE A 25 1.38 3.58 -6.19
CA PHE A 25 0.11 2.87 -5.99
C PHE A 25 -0.49 3.27 -4.64
N GLN A 26 -1.82 3.34 -4.57
CA GLN A 26 -2.55 3.65 -3.35
C GLN A 26 -3.93 3.00 -3.39
N GLU A 27 -4.37 2.37 -2.30
CA GLU A 27 -5.67 1.70 -2.18
C GLU A 27 -6.32 2.05 -0.83
N THR A 28 -7.62 2.37 -0.81
CA THR A 28 -8.41 2.57 0.42
C THR A 28 -9.49 1.50 0.62
N MET A 29 -9.39 0.40 -0.14
CA MET A 29 -10.20 -0.81 -0.07
C MET A 29 -11.70 -0.58 -0.37
N GLY A 30 -12.08 0.62 -0.80
CA GLY A 30 -13.45 1.02 -1.09
C GLY A 30 -14.40 0.99 0.11
N THR A 31 -15.61 0.46 -0.11
CA THR A 31 -16.69 0.47 0.89
C THR A 31 -17.44 -0.85 0.97
N VAL A 32 -17.80 -1.29 2.19
CA VAL A 32 -18.68 -2.45 2.42
C VAL A 32 -19.70 -2.17 3.52
N SER A 33 -20.91 -2.72 3.40
CA SER A 33 -21.99 -2.58 4.39
C SER A 33 -22.11 -3.77 5.36
N ALA A 34 -21.44 -4.88 5.07
CA ALA A 34 -21.36 -6.08 5.89
C ALA A 34 -20.00 -6.78 5.66
N THR A 35 -19.72 -7.81 6.46
CA THR A 35 -18.59 -8.71 6.17
C THR A 35 -18.72 -9.29 4.77
N THR A 36 -17.76 -8.96 3.91
CA THR A 36 -17.75 -9.36 2.51
C THR A 36 -16.51 -10.20 2.27
N THR A 37 -16.63 -11.30 1.54
CA THR A 37 -15.44 -12.11 1.20
C THR A 37 -14.56 -11.35 0.19
N LEU A 38 -13.25 -11.58 0.21
CA LEU A 38 -12.33 -10.98 -0.77
C LEU A 38 -12.77 -11.23 -2.23
N ALA A 39 -13.22 -12.45 -2.53
CA ALA A 39 -13.70 -12.82 -3.86
C ALA A 39 -14.94 -12.02 -4.27
N GLN A 40 -15.93 -11.85 -3.37
CA GLN A 40 -17.11 -11.04 -3.67
C GLN A 40 -16.76 -9.57 -3.85
N HIS A 41 -15.88 -9.02 -3.03
CA HIS A 41 -15.43 -7.63 -3.14
C HIS A 41 -14.75 -7.37 -4.50
N SER A 42 -13.93 -8.32 -4.94
CA SER A 42 -13.26 -8.27 -6.26
C SER A 42 -14.25 -8.37 -7.43
N LEU A 43 -15.21 -9.30 -7.35
CA LEU A 43 -16.25 -9.48 -8.39
C LEU A 43 -17.17 -8.27 -8.55
N GLN A 44 -17.28 -7.45 -7.51
CA GLN A 44 -18.13 -6.25 -7.49
C GLN A 44 -17.39 -4.97 -7.83
N SER A 45 -16.12 -5.04 -8.24
CA SER A 45 -15.29 -3.85 -8.43
C SER A 45 -15.30 -2.96 -7.17
N GLY A 46 -15.15 -3.61 -6.01
CA GLY A 46 -15.26 -2.96 -4.71
C GLY A 46 -13.98 -2.26 -4.26
N PHE A 47 -12.85 -2.52 -4.91
CA PHE A 47 -11.58 -1.82 -4.67
C PHE A 47 -11.58 -0.48 -5.42
N ASP A 48 -10.75 0.46 -4.98
CA ASP A 48 -10.66 1.75 -5.65
C ASP A 48 -9.91 1.64 -6.99
N ASN A 49 -9.01 0.66 -7.10
CA ASN A 49 -8.18 0.43 -8.28
C ASN A 49 -8.54 -0.86 -9.02
N ASP A 50 -9.69 -0.90 -9.69
CA ASP A 50 -10.20 -2.07 -10.42
C ASP A 50 -9.35 -2.56 -11.60
N ALA A 51 -8.36 -1.77 -12.03
CA ALA A 51 -7.42 -2.18 -13.08
C ALA A 51 -6.41 -3.24 -12.62
N TYR A 52 -6.33 -3.49 -11.31
CA TYR A 52 -5.42 -4.45 -10.71
C TYR A 52 -6.16 -5.69 -10.22
N VAL A 53 -5.42 -6.78 -10.03
CA VAL A 53 -5.97 -8.03 -9.51
C VAL A 53 -5.71 -8.11 -8.02
N PHE A 54 -6.75 -8.41 -7.26
CA PHE A 54 -6.68 -8.62 -5.81
C PHE A 54 -7.12 -10.05 -5.48
N ASP A 55 -6.29 -10.79 -4.76
CA ASP A 55 -6.54 -12.18 -4.39
C ASP A 55 -5.87 -12.54 -3.05
N ASP A 56 -5.85 -13.82 -2.69
CA ASP A 56 -5.29 -14.31 -1.42
C ASP A 56 -3.78 -14.58 -1.46
N GLY A 57 -3.10 -14.32 -2.57
CA GLY A 57 -1.66 -14.50 -2.69
C GLY A 57 -1.20 -15.94 -2.49
N ASN A 58 -2.03 -16.92 -2.87
CA ASN A 58 -1.80 -18.34 -2.64
C ASN A 58 -1.76 -18.76 -1.16
N ALA A 59 -2.24 -17.92 -0.24
CA ALA A 59 -2.43 -18.31 1.14
C ALA A 59 -3.52 -19.39 1.26
N ALA A 60 -3.44 -20.21 2.32
CA ALA A 60 -4.43 -21.25 2.56
C ALA A 60 -5.87 -20.71 2.75
N ASN A 61 -6.02 -19.44 3.14
CA ASN A 61 -7.31 -18.79 3.34
C ASN A 61 -7.28 -17.33 2.88
N PRO A 62 -8.34 -16.82 2.24
CA PRO A 62 -8.47 -15.40 1.94
C PRO A 62 -8.79 -14.59 3.21
N VAL A 63 -8.52 -13.28 3.17
CA VAL A 63 -9.06 -12.31 4.14
C VAL A 63 -10.54 -12.00 3.88
N ASP A 64 -11.20 -11.40 4.88
CA ASP A 64 -12.49 -10.74 4.68
C ASP A 64 -12.29 -9.23 4.50
N VAL A 65 -13.26 -8.57 3.87
CA VAL A 65 -13.36 -7.11 3.79
C VAL A 65 -14.47 -6.64 4.73
N ARG A 66 -14.15 -5.74 5.67
CA ARG A 66 -15.06 -5.29 6.74
C ARG A 66 -14.96 -3.79 7.01
N SER A 67 -16.07 -3.18 7.39
CA SER A 67 -16.16 -1.77 7.79
C SER A 67 -16.33 -1.57 9.31
N SER A 68 -16.34 -2.66 10.09
CA SER A 68 -16.55 -2.65 11.54
C SER A 68 -15.40 -2.05 12.36
N SER A 69 -14.33 -1.61 11.72
CA SER A 69 -13.16 -0.99 12.35
C SER A 69 -12.60 0.09 11.43
N THR A 70 -13.29 1.23 11.40
CA THR A 70 -12.98 2.37 10.54
C THR A 70 -11.58 2.93 10.80
N SER A 71 -10.75 2.98 9.75
CA SER A 71 -9.50 3.72 9.75
C SER A 71 -9.74 5.22 9.60
N SER A 72 -9.08 6.04 10.42
CA SER A 72 -9.19 7.51 10.39
C SER A 72 -7.94 8.19 11.00
N GLY A 73 -7.83 9.51 10.92
CA GLY A 73 -6.79 10.28 11.61
C GLY A 73 -5.38 9.99 11.11
N ALA A 74 -4.53 9.38 11.94
CA ALA A 74 -3.11 9.11 11.64
C ALA A 74 -2.88 8.17 10.44
N TYR A 75 -3.93 7.51 9.95
CA TYR A 75 -3.91 6.64 8.76
C TYR A 75 -4.37 7.34 7.48
N VAL A 76 -4.65 8.65 7.54
CA VAL A 76 -4.92 9.44 6.36
C VAL A 76 -3.69 9.43 5.47
N GLN A 77 -3.85 8.95 4.24
CA GLN A 77 -2.79 8.89 3.25
C GLN A 77 -2.41 10.31 2.82
N ARG A 78 -1.10 10.54 2.68
CA ARG A 78 -0.54 11.87 2.39
C ARG A 78 -1.09 12.48 1.10
N ASP A 79 -1.30 11.65 0.08
CA ASP A 79 -1.61 12.13 -1.26
C ASP A 79 -3.11 12.25 -1.51
N SER A 80 -3.92 11.33 -0.99
CA SER A 80 -5.38 11.35 -1.15
C SER A 80 -6.11 12.11 -0.05
N GLY A 81 -5.48 12.32 1.11
CA GLY A 81 -6.13 12.94 2.26
C GLY A 81 -7.24 12.09 2.88
N VAL A 82 -7.34 10.80 2.52
CA VAL A 82 -8.33 9.85 3.06
C VAL A 82 -7.68 8.60 3.64
N ALA A 83 -8.37 7.97 4.58
CA ALA A 83 -8.01 6.66 5.14
C ALA A 83 -8.98 5.59 4.64
N SER A 84 -8.63 4.32 4.82
CA SER A 84 -9.46 3.12 4.52
C SER A 84 -10.67 3.02 5.47
N GLY A 85 -11.54 4.04 5.51
CA GLY A 85 -12.62 4.15 6.48
C GLY A 85 -13.83 3.28 6.14
N GLY A 86 -14.11 3.12 4.84
CA GLY A 86 -15.27 2.40 4.32
C GLY A 86 -15.12 0.88 4.26
N ALA A 87 -13.89 0.39 4.24
CA ALA A 87 -13.55 -1.02 4.20
C ALA A 87 -12.10 -1.21 4.67
N ASN A 88 -11.82 -2.34 5.32
CA ASN A 88 -10.48 -2.76 5.74
C ASN A 88 -10.37 -4.28 5.56
N LEU A 89 -9.14 -4.75 5.35
CA LEU A 89 -8.83 -6.17 5.29
C LEU A 89 -8.78 -6.75 6.71
N TRP A 90 -9.51 -7.85 6.92
CA TRP A 90 -9.62 -8.53 8.20
C TRP A 90 -8.92 -9.89 8.17
N PHE A 91 -7.80 -9.96 8.90
CA PHE A 91 -7.03 -11.18 9.12
C PHE A 91 -7.52 -11.84 10.40
N SER A 92 -8.48 -12.77 10.29
CA SER A 92 -9.02 -13.47 11.46
C SER A 92 -7.99 -14.40 12.12
N SER A 93 -8.23 -14.77 13.38
CA SER A 93 -7.24 -15.38 14.29
C SER A 93 -6.86 -16.85 14.02
N SER A 94 -7.41 -17.49 12.98
CA SER A 94 -7.09 -18.89 12.66
C SER A 94 -6.54 -19.06 11.25
N GLY A 95 -5.40 -19.74 11.17
CA GLY A 95 -4.74 -20.14 9.93
C GLY A 95 -3.93 -19.01 9.27
N GLU A 96 -3.10 -19.41 8.31
CA GLU A 96 -2.49 -18.48 7.36
C GLU A 96 -3.59 -17.82 6.53
N ARG A 97 -3.52 -16.49 6.42
CA ARG A 97 -4.43 -15.67 5.61
C ARG A 97 -3.64 -14.72 4.76
N GLY A 98 -4.07 -14.56 3.52
CA GLY A 98 -3.39 -13.73 2.55
C GLY A 98 -4.29 -12.72 1.89
N PHE A 99 -3.63 -11.66 1.44
CA PHE A 99 -4.12 -10.65 0.54
C PHE A 99 -2.96 -10.27 -0.35
N SER A 100 -3.21 -10.18 -1.65
CA SER A 100 -2.22 -9.84 -2.65
C SER A 100 -2.80 -8.87 -3.65
N LEU A 101 -1.90 -8.10 -4.24
CA LEU A 101 -2.17 -7.15 -5.30
C LEU A 101 -1.20 -7.47 -6.43
N THR A 102 -1.75 -7.76 -7.61
CA THR A 102 -0.97 -8.06 -8.82
C THR A 102 -1.19 -6.99 -9.88
N GLY A 103 -0.09 -6.60 -10.55
CA GLY A 103 -0.10 -5.66 -11.68
C GLY A 103 0.63 -4.33 -11.44
N VAL A 104 1.13 -4.08 -10.23
CA VAL A 104 1.92 -2.87 -9.92
C VAL A 104 3.23 -2.89 -10.70
N ARG A 105 3.40 -1.90 -11.60
CA ARG A 105 4.61 -1.76 -12.41
C ARG A 105 5.68 -0.99 -11.64
N ALA A 106 6.41 -1.71 -10.80
CA ALA A 106 7.47 -1.17 -9.95
C ALA A 106 8.84 -1.00 -10.63
N ALA A 107 9.07 -1.61 -11.80
CA ALA A 107 10.41 -1.75 -12.39
C ALA A 107 11.13 -0.45 -12.80
N ALA A 108 10.42 0.68 -12.88
CA ALA A 108 11.01 1.98 -13.19
C ALA A 108 11.40 2.78 -11.94
N PHE A 109 11.19 2.21 -10.75
CA PHE A 109 11.39 2.88 -9.48
C PHE A 109 12.44 2.15 -8.65
N ASP A 110 13.29 2.93 -7.99
CA ASP A 110 14.23 2.46 -6.98
C ASP A 110 13.75 2.95 -5.60
N SER A 111 14.20 2.28 -4.53
CA SER A 111 13.90 2.69 -3.13
C SER A 111 12.40 2.80 -2.81
N LEU A 112 11.61 1.82 -3.26
CA LEU A 112 10.18 1.76 -2.96
C LEU A 112 9.92 1.57 -1.46
N GLU A 113 8.93 2.31 -0.95
CA GLU A 113 8.46 2.23 0.43
C GLU A 113 7.00 1.77 0.42
N LEU A 114 6.67 0.85 1.34
CA LEU A 114 5.30 0.39 1.56
C LEU A 114 4.81 0.89 2.91
N TYR A 115 3.63 1.50 2.91
CA TYR A 115 2.96 1.98 4.11
C TYR A 115 1.59 1.32 4.24
N PHE A 116 1.31 0.76 5.41
CA PHE A 116 -0.01 0.32 5.80
C PHE A 116 -0.19 0.48 7.31
N GLY A 117 -1.42 0.77 7.72
CA GLY A 117 -1.83 0.69 9.10
C GLY A 117 -2.39 -0.69 9.41
N TYR A 118 -2.14 -1.20 10.61
CA TYR A 118 -2.89 -2.33 11.14
C TYR A 118 -3.39 -2.00 12.54
N ARG A 119 -4.60 -2.47 12.84
CA ARG A 119 -5.18 -2.40 14.17
C ARG A 119 -4.76 -3.63 14.95
N LYS A 120 -4.37 -3.45 16.21
CA LYS A 120 -4.17 -4.55 17.15
C LYS A 120 -5.52 -5.00 17.71
N GLU A 121 -5.81 -6.29 17.60
CA GLU A 121 -6.98 -6.91 18.23
C GLU A 121 -6.68 -7.44 19.64
N SER A 122 -5.41 -7.49 20.02
CA SER A 122 -4.94 -7.89 21.34
C SER A 122 -4.06 -6.81 21.95
N ALA A 123 -4.30 -6.46 23.21
CA ALA A 123 -3.45 -5.51 23.93
C ALA A 123 -2.03 -6.08 24.16
N SER A 124 -1.93 -7.39 24.40
CA SER A 124 -0.69 -8.06 24.78
C SER A 124 0.13 -8.62 23.61
N SER A 125 -0.41 -8.61 22.38
CA SER A 125 0.27 -9.18 21.22
C SER A 125 0.05 -8.37 19.95
N ASN A 126 1.07 -8.32 19.10
CA ASN A 126 0.97 -7.78 17.75
C ASN A 126 0.58 -8.91 16.78
N ALA A 127 -0.08 -8.55 15.69
CA ALA A 127 -0.25 -9.48 14.58
C ALA A 127 1.11 -9.81 13.96
N GLY A 128 1.36 -11.08 13.65
CA GLY A 128 2.53 -11.52 12.91
C GLY A 128 2.26 -11.42 11.42
N PHE A 129 2.61 -10.29 10.80
CA PHE A 129 2.53 -10.14 9.35
C PHE A 129 3.85 -10.49 8.69
N ARG A 130 3.77 -11.19 7.56
CA ARG A 130 4.85 -11.29 6.57
C ARG A 130 4.49 -10.38 5.41
N VAL A 131 5.47 -9.68 4.88
CA VAL A 131 5.33 -8.90 3.65
C VAL A 131 6.26 -9.52 2.63
N ASP A 132 5.73 -9.83 1.46
CA ASP A 132 6.50 -10.41 0.36
C ASP A 132 6.21 -9.66 -0.93
N TRP A 133 7.08 -9.89 -1.92
CA TRP A 133 6.89 -9.44 -3.28
C TRP A 133 7.13 -10.59 -4.26
N SER A 134 6.61 -10.44 -5.47
CA SER A 134 6.71 -11.44 -6.54
C SER A 134 6.91 -10.74 -7.88
N THR A 135 7.64 -11.39 -8.79
CA THR A 135 7.84 -10.94 -10.18
C THR A 135 7.16 -11.84 -11.21
N ASP A 136 6.53 -12.93 -10.77
CA ASP A 136 5.94 -13.95 -11.62
C ASP A 136 4.44 -14.16 -11.36
N GLY A 137 3.76 -13.11 -10.86
CA GLY A 137 2.32 -13.12 -10.63
C GLY A 137 1.91 -13.96 -9.43
N GLY A 138 2.75 -14.03 -8.40
CA GLY A 138 2.46 -14.72 -7.14
C GLY A 138 2.80 -16.21 -7.14
N GLN A 139 3.48 -16.73 -8.16
CA GLN A 139 3.89 -18.13 -8.22
C GLN A 139 5.07 -18.40 -7.28
N ASN A 140 5.97 -17.43 -7.14
CA ASN A 140 7.06 -17.42 -6.16
C ASN A 140 7.05 -16.08 -5.40
N TRP A 141 7.41 -16.14 -4.12
CA TRP A 141 7.40 -15.00 -3.21
C TRP A 141 8.76 -14.82 -2.53
N ASP A 142 9.25 -13.59 -2.55
CA ASP A 142 10.45 -13.16 -1.86
C ASP A 142 10.07 -12.31 -0.64
N SER A 143 10.54 -12.70 0.55
CA SER A 143 10.21 -11.97 1.78
C SER A 143 10.97 -10.67 1.94
N VAL A 144 10.24 -9.63 2.34
CA VAL A 144 10.83 -8.36 2.73
C VAL A 144 11.49 -8.52 4.10
N SER A 145 12.80 -8.34 4.16
CA SER A 145 13.55 -8.37 5.41
C SER A 145 13.22 -7.13 6.26
N ILE A 146 12.64 -7.36 7.45
CA ILE A 146 12.42 -6.28 8.42
C ILE A 146 13.71 -6.09 9.24
N ASN A 147 14.42 -4.99 9.01
CA ASN A 147 15.54 -4.59 9.87
C ASN A 147 14.98 -3.94 11.14
N THR A 148 14.94 -4.66 12.25
CA THR A 148 14.44 -4.17 13.54
C THR A 148 15.50 -3.41 14.35
N ASN A 149 16.44 -2.72 13.70
CA ASN A 149 17.39 -1.86 14.42
C ASN A 149 16.68 -0.58 14.86
N LEU A 150 15.94 -0.68 15.96
CA LEU A 150 15.47 0.43 16.78
C LEU A 150 16.22 0.41 18.12
#